data_AF-A0A7Z7QZE8-F1
#
_entry.id   AF-A0A7Z7QZE8-F1
#
_cell.length_a   1.000
_cell.length_b   1.000
_cell.length_c   1.000
_cell.angle_alpha   90.00
_cell.angle_beta   90.00
_cell.angle_gamma   90.00
#
_symmetry.space_group_name_H-M   'P 1'
#
loop_
_entity.id
_entity.type
_entity.pdbx_description
1 polymer ?
#
loop_
_entity_poly.entity_id
_entity_poly.type
_entity_poly.pdbx_seq_one_letter_code
_entity_poly.pdbx_strand_id
1 'polypeptide(L)'
;MDVVSMILGIVMILVVAYVMFVSNPPYGDAFVHTFAPEHPMKLVLPIITLVGGTVGGYITFAGAHRILDSGIKGKQYLPFVNQSAIAGILTTGIMRTLLFLAVLGVVVTGVTLSSENPPASVFEHAIGPIGKNIFGIVLFAAAMSSVIGSAYTSATFLKTLHKSLKERSNLIVIVFIVISTMIFLFIGKPISLLIIAGAINGWILPITLGAILIASKKKSIVGDYKHPNWMFIFGIVAVLVTILTGIFSFKEVLQLF
;
A
#
# COMPACT_ATOMS: atom_id res chain seq x y z
N MET A 1 -1.25 -19.60 4.25
CA MET A 1 -1.80 -18.42 3.53
C MET A 1 -3.28 -18.60 3.39
N ASP A 2 -4.05 -17.53 3.52
CA ASP A 2 -5.49 -17.57 3.26
C ASP A 2 -5.71 -17.67 1.73
N VAL A 3 -6.20 -18.84 1.29
CA VAL A 3 -6.49 -19.14 -0.11
C VAL A 3 -7.48 -18.13 -0.69
N VAL A 4 -8.40 -17.61 0.13
CA VAL A 4 -9.39 -16.63 -0.28
C VAL A 4 -8.71 -15.32 -0.70
N SER A 5 -7.77 -14.83 0.12
CA SER A 5 -7.01 -13.61 -0.20
C SER A 5 -6.19 -13.74 -1.48
N MET A 6 -5.63 -14.93 -1.74
CA MET A 6 -4.88 -15.21 -2.97
C MET A 6 -5.79 -15.19 -4.20
N ILE A 7 -6.94 -15.86 -4.14
CA ILE A 7 -7.93 -15.89 -5.22
C ILE A 7 -8.41 -14.47 -5.52
N LEU A 8 -8.77 -13.70 -4.49
CA LEU A 8 -9.21 -12.31 -4.63
C LEU A 8 -8.15 -11.42 -5.28
N GLY A 9 -6.88 -11.60 -4.92
CA GLY A 9 -5.77 -10.90 -5.54
C GLY A 9 -5.60 -11.22 -7.03
N ILE A 10 -5.70 -12.49 -7.41
CA ILE A 10 -5.62 -12.94 -8.81
C ILE A 10 -6.79 -12.36 -9.62
N VAL A 11 -8.02 -12.47 -9.09
CA VAL A 11 -9.22 -11.92 -9.74
C VAL A 11 -9.08 -10.42 -9.97
N MET A 12 -8.61 -9.68 -8.96
CA MET A 12 -8.36 -8.24 -9.08
C MET A 12 -7.38 -7.92 -10.22
N ILE A 13 -6.24 -8.60 -10.29
CA ILE A 13 -5.24 -8.36 -11.34
C ILE A 13 -5.83 -8.66 -12.72
N LEU A 14 -6.53 -9.78 -12.87
CA LEU A 14 -7.13 -10.18 -14.15
C LEU A 14 -8.19 -9.18 -14.62
N VAL A 15 -9.06 -8.71 -13.72
CA VAL A 15 -10.09 -7.73 -14.04
C VAL A 15 -9.46 -6.41 -14.49
N VAL A 16 -8.45 -5.90 -13.77
CA VAL A 16 -7.80 -4.64 -14.15
C VAL A 16 -6.98 -4.79 -15.43
N ALA A 17 -6.34 -5.95 -15.64
CA ALA A 17 -5.67 -6.25 -16.90
C ALA A 17 -6.66 -6.25 -18.07
N TYR A 18 -7.83 -6.88 -17.90
CA TYR A 18 -8.88 -6.88 -18.92
C TYR A 18 -9.35 -5.46 -19.26
N VAL A 19 -9.64 -4.64 -18.24
CA VAL A 19 -10.02 -3.23 -18.44
C VAL A 19 -8.91 -2.46 -19.15
N MET A 20 -7.65 -2.67 -18.77
CA MET A 20 -6.50 -2.05 -19.45
C MET A 20 -6.46 -2.39 -20.94
N PHE A 21 -6.68 -3.66 -21.31
CA PHE A 21 -6.70 -4.06 -22.72
C PHE A 21 -7.88 -3.46 -23.49
N VAL A 22 -9.08 -3.43 -22.90
CA VAL A 22 -10.26 -2.86 -23.55
C VAL A 22 -10.13 -1.34 -23.73
N SER A 23 -9.54 -0.65 -22.75
CA SER A 23 -9.28 0.80 -22.84
C SER A 23 -8.25 1.20 -23.89
N ASN A 24 -7.51 0.24 -24.48
CA ASN A 24 -6.50 0.44 -25.53
C ASN A 24 -5.63 1.71 -25.35
N PRO A 25 -4.88 1.82 -24.24
CA PRO A 25 -4.07 3.00 -23.95
C PRO A 25 -2.91 3.17 -24.96
N PRO A 26 -2.39 4.40 -25.10
CA PRO A 26 -1.23 4.67 -25.94
C PRO A 26 0.04 4.12 -25.29
N TYR A 27 0.30 2.83 -25.49
CA TYR A 27 1.44 2.13 -24.89
C TYR A 27 2.80 2.75 -25.25
N GLY A 28 2.93 3.23 -26.49
CA GLY A 28 4.15 3.87 -26.99
C GLY A 28 4.47 5.16 -26.24
N ASP A 29 3.50 6.07 -26.15
CA ASP A 29 3.65 7.33 -25.41
C ASP A 29 3.93 7.07 -23.92
N ALA A 30 3.16 6.15 -23.31
CA ALA A 30 3.39 5.77 -21.91
C ALA A 30 4.81 5.24 -21.67
N PHE A 31 5.36 4.46 -22.60
CA PHE A 31 6.74 3.97 -22.53
C PHE A 31 7.76 5.10 -22.67
N VAL A 32 7.58 5.99 -23.66
CA VAL A 32 8.48 7.13 -23.88
C VAL A 32 8.50 8.06 -22.67
N HIS A 33 7.34 8.46 -22.16
CA HIS A 33 7.24 9.39 -21.02
C HIS A 33 7.68 8.79 -19.69
N THR A 34 7.82 7.46 -19.59
CA THR A 34 8.42 6.81 -18.42
C THR A 34 9.90 7.18 -18.28
N PHE A 35 10.63 7.32 -19.40
CA PHE A 35 12.06 7.65 -19.40
C PHE A 35 12.33 9.12 -19.72
N ALA A 36 11.45 9.77 -20.47
CA ALA A 36 11.55 11.16 -20.88
C ALA A 36 10.25 11.94 -20.55
N PRO A 37 10.01 12.26 -19.26
CA PRO A 37 8.82 13.01 -18.87
C PRO A 37 8.90 14.47 -19.35
N GLU A 38 7.83 14.97 -19.98
CA GLU A 38 7.77 16.36 -20.48
C GLU A 38 7.79 17.40 -19.35
N HIS A 39 7.20 17.04 -18.20
CA HIS A 39 7.04 17.95 -17.06
C HIS A 39 7.52 17.30 -15.75
N PRO A 40 8.83 17.07 -15.58
CA PRO A 40 9.37 16.32 -14.43
C PRO A 40 8.98 16.95 -13.09
N MET A 41 8.95 18.29 -13.01
CA MET A 41 8.58 18.99 -11.78
C MET A 41 7.12 18.77 -11.37
N LYS A 42 6.21 18.51 -12.32
CA LYS A 42 4.80 18.21 -12.03
C LYS A 42 4.61 16.78 -11.49
N LEU A 43 5.58 15.89 -11.71
CA LEU A 43 5.53 14.50 -11.25
C LEU A 43 5.93 14.34 -9.78
N VAL A 44 6.59 15.34 -9.18
CA VAL A 44 7.07 15.28 -7.81
C VAL A 44 5.96 14.95 -6.82
N LEU A 45 4.83 15.67 -6.89
CA LEU A 45 3.70 15.43 -5.99
C LEU A 45 3.04 14.06 -6.23
N PRO A 46 2.64 13.65 -7.46
CA PRO A 46 2.15 12.31 -7.73
C PRO A 46 3.08 11.18 -7.28
N ILE A 47 4.39 11.31 -7.50
CA ILE A 47 5.38 10.31 -7.06
C ILE A 47 5.38 10.21 -5.54
N ILE A 48 5.43 11.34 -4.84
CA ILE A 48 5.39 11.38 -3.38
C ILE A 48 4.11 10.74 -2.84
N THR A 49 2.94 11.09 -3.40
CA THR A 49 1.65 10.50 -2.99
C THR A 49 1.60 9.00 -3.27
N LEU A 50 2.10 8.56 -4.43
CA LEU A 50 2.15 7.15 -4.79
C LEU A 50 3.06 6.37 -3.85
N VAL A 51 4.23 6.91 -3.51
CA VAL A 51 5.17 6.31 -2.55
C VAL A 51 4.50 6.23 -1.18
N GLY A 52 4.01 7.34 -0.63
CA GLY A 52 3.34 7.38 0.68
C GLY A 52 2.20 6.36 0.80
N GLY A 53 1.40 6.18 -0.26
CA GLY A 53 0.33 5.18 -0.28
C GLY A 53 0.80 3.72 -0.32
N THR A 54 2.03 3.42 -0.71
CA THR A 54 2.57 2.04 -0.76
C THR A 54 3.37 1.62 0.46
N VAL A 55 4.06 2.56 1.09
CA VAL A 55 4.97 2.28 2.21
C VAL A 55 4.39 2.72 3.55
N GLY A 56 3.07 2.87 3.67
CA GLY A 56 2.39 3.25 4.91
C GLY A 56 2.88 2.45 6.13
N GLY A 57 2.95 3.11 7.29
CA GLY A 57 3.69 2.62 8.46
C GLY A 57 3.42 1.15 8.85
N TYR A 58 2.17 0.68 8.80
CA TYR A 58 1.84 -0.71 9.14
C TYR A 58 2.26 -1.73 8.06
N ILE A 59 2.27 -1.35 6.77
CA ILE A 59 2.57 -2.24 5.63
C ILE A 59 3.98 -2.80 5.76
N THR A 60 4.92 -1.96 6.20
CA THR A 60 6.32 -2.33 6.46
C THR A 60 6.45 -3.48 7.46
N PHE A 61 5.53 -3.61 8.41
CA PHE A 61 5.55 -4.65 9.45
C PHE A 61 4.66 -5.85 9.13
N ALA A 62 3.59 -5.66 8.36
CA ALA A 62 2.57 -6.67 8.12
C ALA A 62 3.13 -7.99 7.54
N GLY A 63 3.99 -7.88 6.52
CA GLY A 63 4.64 -9.04 5.91
C GLY A 63 5.65 -9.70 6.85
N ALA A 64 6.52 -8.89 7.46
CA ALA A 64 7.59 -9.36 8.34
C ALA A 64 7.04 -10.09 9.59
N HIS A 65 6.01 -9.54 10.23
CA HIS A 65 5.40 -10.13 11.42
C HIS A 65 4.73 -11.47 11.10
N ARG A 66 4.06 -11.61 9.94
CA ARG A 66 3.49 -12.89 9.50
C ARG A 66 4.56 -13.96 9.27
N ILE A 67 5.67 -13.59 8.63
CA ILE A 67 6.81 -14.51 8.42
C ILE A 67 7.38 -14.95 9.78
N LEU A 68 7.61 -14.02 10.71
CA LEU A 68 8.12 -14.32 12.04
C LEU A 68 7.16 -15.18 12.88
N ASP A 69 5.86 -14.89 12.84
CA ASP A 69 4.83 -15.67 13.54
C ASP A 69 4.73 -17.11 13.00
N SER A 70 5.06 -17.34 11.73
CA SER A 70 5.17 -18.69 11.15
C SER A 70 6.45 -19.44 11.55
N GLY A 71 7.29 -18.85 12.41
CA GLY A 71 8.54 -19.45 12.89
C GLY A 71 9.73 -19.28 11.95
N ILE A 72 9.56 -18.59 10.82
CA ILE A 72 10.61 -18.36 9.83
C ILE A 72 11.50 -17.20 10.32
N LYS A 73 12.70 -17.53 10.81
CA LYS A 73 13.66 -16.57 11.36
C LYS A 73 15.11 -17.03 11.21
N GLY A 74 16.04 -16.08 11.11
CA GLY A 74 17.47 -16.34 11.00
C GLY A 74 18.02 -16.22 9.56
N LYS A 75 19.35 -16.19 9.44
CA LYS A 75 20.05 -15.88 8.17
C LYS A 75 19.76 -16.89 7.05
N GLN A 76 19.50 -18.16 7.40
CA GLN A 76 19.22 -19.21 6.43
C GLN A 76 17.96 -18.97 5.59
N TYR A 77 17.01 -18.18 6.10
CA TYR A 77 15.78 -17.83 5.39
C TYR A 77 15.88 -16.53 4.58
N LEU A 78 17.05 -15.87 4.54
CA LEU A 78 17.23 -14.65 3.75
C LEU A 78 16.83 -14.81 2.27
N PRO A 79 17.16 -15.92 1.57
CA PRO A 79 16.69 -16.12 0.19
C PRO A 79 15.16 -16.13 0.09
N PHE A 80 14.48 -16.83 1.01
CA PHE A 80 13.02 -16.90 1.04
C PHE A 80 12.40 -15.53 1.34
N VAL A 81 12.91 -14.81 2.35
CA VAL A 81 12.42 -13.47 2.71
C VAL A 81 12.60 -12.49 1.54
N ASN A 82 13.76 -12.53 0.87
CA ASN A 82 14.03 -11.69 -0.29
C ASN A 82 13.10 -12.02 -1.46
N GLN A 83 12.89 -13.30 -1.78
CA GLN A 83 11.96 -13.72 -2.82
C GLN A 83 10.53 -13.28 -2.51
N SER A 84 10.08 -13.45 -1.26
CA SER A 84 8.76 -13.00 -0.82
C SER A 84 8.61 -11.48 -0.95
N ALA A 85 9.63 -10.70 -0.57
CA ALA A 85 9.62 -9.25 -0.68
C ALA A 85 9.58 -8.80 -2.16
N ILE A 86 10.45 -9.38 -3.00
CA ILE A 86 10.51 -9.08 -4.43
C ILE A 86 9.19 -9.41 -5.12
N ALA A 87 8.61 -10.59 -4.86
CA ALA A 87 7.32 -10.98 -5.42
C ALA A 87 6.22 -9.99 -5.04
N GLY A 88 6.17 -9.55 -3.78
CA GLY A 88 5.21 -8.54 -3.31
C GLY A 88 5.38 -7.18 -4.00
N ILE A 89 6.62 -6.70 -4.11
CA ILE A 89 6.96 -5.43 -4.78
C ILE A 89 6.59 -5.50 -6.26
N LEU A 90 6.97 -6.56 -6.97
CA LEU A 90 6.67 -6.73 -8.39
C LEU A 90 5.16 -6.84 -8.64
N THR A 91 4.44 -7.58 -7.80
CA THR A 91 2.97 -7.69 -7.91
C THR A 91 2.30 -6.33 -7.74
N THR A 92 2.77 -5.51 -6.78
CA THR A 92 2.27 -4.15 -6.58
C THR A 92 2.61 -3.24 -7.76
N GLY A 93 3.82 -3.36 -8.31
CA GLY A 93 4.24 -2.65 -9.52
C GLY A 93 3.35 -2.97 -10.72
N ILE A 94 3.15 -4.27 -11.01
CA ILE A 94 2.29 -4.76 -12.09
C ILE A 94 0.88 -4.19 -11.94
N MET A 95 0.27 -4.36 -10.76
CA MET A 95 -1.09 -3.86 -10.51
C MET A 95 -1.23 -2.36 -10.75
N ARG A 96 -0.23 -1.57 -10.30
CA ARG A 96 -0.22 -0.11 -10.50
C ARG A 96 -0.05 0.27 -11.95
N THR A 97 0.83 -0.41 -12.68
CA THR A 97 1.01 -0.17 -14.12
C THR A 97 -0.26 -0.50 -14.89
N LEU A 98 -0.89 -1.65 -14.62
CA LEU A 98 -2.16 -2.04 -15.25
C LEU A 98 -3.26 -1.02 -14.98
N LEU A 99 -3.43 -0.61 -13.72
CA LEU A 99 -4.42 0.38 -13.34
C LEU A 99 -4.14 1.75 -13.98
N PHE A 100 -2.88 2.20 -13.97
CA PHE A 100 -2.49 3.45 -14.61
C PHE A 100 -2.81 3.44 -16.11
N LEU A 101 -2.45 2.36 -16.81
CA LEU A 101 -2.72 2.19 -18.24
C LEU A 101 -4.23 2.11 -18.52
N ALA A 102 -5.01 1.42 -17.69
CA ALA A 102 -6.47 1.39 -17.80
C ALA A 102 -7.09 2.79 -17.69
N VAL A 103 -6.63 3.58 -16.71
CA VAL A 103 -7.09 4.96 -16.51
C VAL A 103 -6.64 5.85 -17.67
N LEU A 104 -5.38 5.74 -18.09
CA LEU A 104 -4.83 6.52 -19.20
C LEU A 104 -5.63 6.29 -20.47
N GLY A 105 -5.94 5.04 -20.82
CA GLY A 105 -6.70 4.69 -22.02
C GLY A 105 -8.09 5.31 -22.05
N VAL A 106 -8.74 5.46 -20.89
CA VAL A 106 -10.03 6.18 -20.81
C VAL A 106 -9.82 7.68 -20.90
N VAL A 107 -8.88 8.26 -20.14
CA VAL A 107 -8.71 9.72 -20.04
C VAL A 107 -8.28 10.34 -21.36
N VAL A 108 -7.45 9.67 -22.16
CA VAL A 108 -7.01 10.20 -23.47
C VAL A 108 -8.13 10.29 -24.51
N THR A 109 -9.27 9.64 -24.29
CA THR A 109 -10.45 9.79 -25.16
C THR A 109 -11.18 11.13 -24.98
N GLY A 110 -10.76 11.96 -24.02
CA GLY A 110 -11.41 13.22 -23.68
C GLY A 110 -12.57 13.08 -22.70
N VAL A 111 -12.78 11.88 -22.16
CA VAL A 111 -13.79 11.61 -21.13
C VAL A 111 -13.42 12.31 -19.81
N THR A 112 -14.40 13.01 -19.25
CA THR A 112 -14.32 13.56 -17.89
C THR A 112 -14.73 12.50 -16.88
N LEU A 113 -13.83 12.14 -15.97
CA LEU A 113 -14.14 11.20 -14.89
C LEU A 113 -15.14 11.81 -13.89
N SER A 114 -15.96 10.97 -13.27
CA SER A 114 -16.90 11.41 -12.22
C SER A 114 -16.13 12.00 -11.04
N SER A 115 -16.58 13.14 -10.52
CA SER A 115 -16.02 13.76 -9.31
C SER A 115 -16.34 12.97 -8.04
N GLU A 116 -17.43 12.22 -8.02
CA GLU A 116 -17.85 11.42 -6.85
C GLU A 116 -17.07 10.11 -6.74
N ASN A 117 -16.89 9.41 -7.87
CA ASN A 117 -16.15 8.15 -7.91
C ASN A 117 -15.35 8.01 -9.21
N PRO A 118 -14.20 8.71 -9.30
CA PRO A 118 -13.36 8.68 -10.50
C PRO A 118 -12.94 7.25 -10.90
N PRO A 119 -12.46 6.38 -9.99
CA PRO A 119 -12.06 5.02 -10.34
C PRO A 119 -13.20 4.17 -10.91
N ALA A 120 -14.40 4.21 -10.31
CA ALA A 120 -15.54 3.46 -10.85
C ALA A 120 -15.95 3.95 -12.23
N SER A 121 -15.87 5.26 -12.48
CA SER A 121 -16.19 5.82 -13.79
C SER A 121 -15.21 5.38 -14.89
N VAL A 122 -13.93 5.11 -14.57
CA VAL A 122 -12.98 4.53 -15.54
C VAL A 122 -13.49 3.18 -16.03
N PHE A 123 -13.93 2.32 -15.11
CA PHE A 123 -14.45 1.00 -15.46
C PHE A 123 -15.76 1.11 -16.23
N GLU A 124 -16.62 2.05 -15.86
CA GLU A 124 -17.87 2.32 -16.59
C GLU A 124 -17.63 2.71 -18.05
N HIS A 125 -16.69 3.63 -18.29
CA HIS A 125 -16.39 4.08 -19.66
C HIS A 125 -15.69 2.99 -20.47
N ALA A 126 -14.84 2.18 -19.83
CA ALA A 126 -14.12 1.11 -20.51
C ALA A 126 -15.02 -0.07 -20.91
N ILE A 127 -15.92 -0.52 -20.02
CA ILE A 127 -16.68 -1.77 -20.22
C ILE A 127 -18.20 -1.61 -20.03
N GLY A 128 -18.69 -0.38 -20.08
CA GLY A 128 -20.12 -0.05 -19.99
C GLY A 128 -20.67 -0.01 -18.55
N PRO A 129 -22.01 0.10 -18.39
CA PRO A 129 -22.65 0.29 -17.08
C PRO A 129 -22.31 -0.76 -16.02
N ILE A 130 -22.03 -2.00 -16.44
CA ILE A 130 -21.61 -3.08 -15.54
C ILE A 130 -20.23 -2.84 -14.91
N GLY A 131 -19.41 -1.98 -15.52
CA GLY A 131 -18.06 -1.66 -15.06
C GLY A 131 -18.03 -1.12 -13.64
N LYS A 132 -19.01 -0.31 -13.23
CA LYS A 132 -19.15 0.17 -11.84
C LYS A 132 -19.27 -0.99 -10.85
N ASN A 133 -20.08 -2.00 -11.18
CA ASN A 133 -20.32 -3.15 -10.31
C ASN A 133 -19.07 -4.03 -10.23
N ILE A 134 -18.38 -4.24 -11.35
CA ILE A 134 -17.12 -4.99 -11.41
C ILE A 134 -16.03 -4.27 -10.59
N PHE A 135 -15.93 -2.94 -10.71
CA PHE A 135 -15.05 -2.15 -9.86
C PHE A 135 -15.39 -2.31 -8.38
N GLY A 136 -16.68 -2.36 -8.03
CA GLY A 136 -17.13 -2.64 -6.67
C GLY A 136 -16.59 -3.96 -6.11
N ILE A 137 -16.57 -5.03 -6.92
CA ILE A 137 -15.99 -6.34 -6.55
C ILE A 137 -14.48 -6.22 -6.32
N VAL A 138 -13.77 -5.52 -7.22
CA VAL A 138 -12.32 -5.26 -7.09
C VAL A 138 -12.02 -4.46 -5.82
N LEU A 139 -12.78 -3.40 -5.56
CA LEU A 139 -12.63 -2.56 -4.38
C LEU A 139 -12.91 -3.35 -3.10
N PHE A 140 -13.94 -4.20 -3.10
CA PHE A 140 -14.25 -5.09 -1.99
C PHE A 140 -13.11 -6.07 -1.70
N ALA A 141 -12.57 -6.72 -2.74
CA ALA A 141 -11.42 -7.62 -2.63
C ALA A 141 -10.19 -6.91 -2.03
N ALA A 142 -9.88 -5.71 -2.53
CA ALA A 142 -8.78 -4.90 -2.02
C ALA A 142 -9.00 -4.49 -0.55
N ALA A 143 -10.21 -4.06 -0.20
CA ALA A 143 -10.57 -3.66 1.16
C ALA A 143 -10.47 -4.83 2.14
N MET A 144 -11.00 -6.01 1.81
CA MET A 144 -10.93 -7.21 2.64
C MET A 144 -9.48 -7.60 2.96
N SER A 145 -8.60 -7.63 1.95
CA SER A 145 -7.19 -7.96 2.16
C SER A 145 -6.48 -6.95 3.10
N SER A 146 -6.84 -5.67 2.99
CA SER A 146 -6.27 -4.57 3.78
C SER A 146 -6.77 -4.58 5.23
N VAL A 147 -8.06 -4.80 5.46
CA VAL A 147 -8.65 -4.89 6.80
C VAL A 147 -8.03 -6.04 7.59
N ILE A 148 -7.90 -7.23 6.98
CA ILE A 148 -7.28 -8.39 7.63
C ILE A 148 -5.80 -8.12 7.90
N GLY A 149 -5.06 -7.57 6.93
CA GLY A 149 -3.63 -7.28 7.06
C GLY A 149 -3.33 -6.25 8.16
N SER A 150 -4.05 -5.14 8.16
CA SER A 150 -3.92 -4.08 9.17
C SER A 150 -4.29 -4.56 10.57
N ALA A 151 -5.44 -5.20 10.74
CA ALA A 151 -5.89 -5.70 12.04
C ALA A 151 -4.95 -6.76 12.61
N TYR A 152 -4.44 -7.67 11.76
CA TYR A 152 -3.43 -8.65 12.16
C TYR A 152 -2.15 -7.98 12.66
N THR A 153 -1.64 -7.00 11.90
CA THR A 153 -0.42 -6.27 12.25
C THR A 153 -0.59 -5.53 13.58
N SER A 154 -1.69 -4.80 13.75
CA SER A 154 -2.03 -4.14 15.02
C SER A 154 -2.08 -5.11 16.19
N ALA A 155 -2.74 -6.26 16.01
CA ALA A 155 -2.80 -7.29 17.04
C ALA A 155 -1.41 -7.83 17.41
N THR A 156 -0.53 -8.06 16.43
CA THR A 156 0.84 -8.55 16.72
C THR A 156 1.68 -7.57 17.53
N PHE A 157 1.55 -6.26 17.31
CA PHE A 157 2.18 -5.26 18.18
C PHE A 157 1.67 -5.38 19.62
N LEU A 158 0.36 -5.53 19.81
CA LEU A 158 -0.24 -5.69 21.14
C LEU A 158 0.21 -6.98 21.85
N LYS A 159 0.44 -8.08 21.11
CA LYS A 159 0.97 -9.35 21.68
C LYS A 159 2.33 -9.17 22.36
N THR A 160 3.15 -8.24 21.86
CA THR A 160 4.50 -8.00 22.43
C THR A 160 4.47 -7.29 23.77
N LEU A 161 3.34 -6.68 24.15
CA LEU A 161 3.20 -5.90 25.38
C LEU A 161 2.86 -6.77 26.61
N HIS A 162 2.12 -7.88 26.45
CA HIS A 162 1.73 -8.72 27.59
C HIS A 162 1.44 -10.19 27.21
N LYS A 163 1.87 -11.15 28.05
CA LYS A 163 1.75 -12.59 27.79
C LYS A 163 0.30 -13.08 27.60
N SER A 164 -0.65 -12.52 28.36
CA SER A 164 -2.09 -12.82 28.25
C SER A 164 -2.71 -12.42 26.90
N LEU A 165 -2.15 -11.40 26.22
CA LEU A 165 -2.62 -10.96 24.89
C LEU A 165 -2.15 -11.90 23.77
N LYS A 166 -1.08 -12.67 24.00
CA LYS A 166 -0.53 -13.62 23.03
C LYS A 166 -1.52 -14.75 22.73
N GLU A 167 -2.23 -15.25 23.75
CA GLU A 167 -3.14 -16.39 23.64
C GLU A 167 -4.49 -16.04 23.01
N ARG A 168 -4.84 -14.75 22.92
CA ARG A 168 -6.13 -14.25 22.42
C ARG A 168 -6.04 -13.47 21.12
N SER A 169 -5.02 -13.75 20.30
CA SER A 169 -4.72 -12.97 19.10
C SER A 169 -5.89 -12.80 18.11
N ASN A 170 -6.63 -13.87 17.84
CA ASN A 170 -7.80 -13.82 16.95
C ASN A 170 -8.91 -12.92 17.52
N LEU A 171 -9.13 -12.96 18.84
CA LEU A 171 -10.10 -12.10 19.51
C LEU A 171 -9.70 -10.63 19.41
N ILE A 172 -8.40 -10.31 19.56
CA ILE A 172 -7.90 -8.94 19.40
C ILE A 172 -8.13 -8.43 17.97
N VAL A 173 -7.88 -9.25 16.95
CA VAL A 173 -8.15 -8.89 15.54
C VAL A 173 -9.64 -8.61 15.33
N ILE A 174 -10.52 -9.50 15.81
CA ILE A 174 -11.98 -9.34 15.67
C ILE A 174 -12.45 -8.07 16.38
N VAL A 175 -12.04 -7.87 17.63
CA VAL A 175 -12.40 -6.68 18.42
C VAL A 175 -11.89 -5.40 17.75
N PHE A 176 -10.68 -5.40 17.21
CA PHE A 176 -10.13 -4.26 16.48
C PHE A 176 -10.97 -3.91 15.25
N ILE A 177 -11.39 -4.91 14.45
CA ILE A 177 -12.24 -4.71 13.28
C ILE A 177 -13.62 -4.17 13.69
N VAL A 178 -14.25 -4.76 14.71
CA VAL A 178 -15.57 -4.35 15.20
C VAL A 178 -15.52 -2.91 15.72
N ILE A 179 -14.54 -2.56 16.56
CA ILE A 179 -14.40 -1.20 17.10
C ILE A 179 -14.15 -0.20 15.96
N SER A 180 -13.25 -0.51 15.03
CA SER A 180 -12.96 0.37 13.88
C SER A 180 -14.19 0.60 13.02
N THR A 181 -14.99 -0.46 12.81
CA THR A 181 -16.25 -0.38 12.06
C THR A 181 -17.28 0.49 12.79
N MET A 182 -17.42 0.33 14.11
CA MET A 182 -18.33 1.15 14.92
C MET A 182 -17.92 2.62 14.89
N ILE A 183 -16.63 2.93 15.10
CA ILE A 183 -16.11 4.31 15.00
C ILE A 183 -16.42 4.91 13.63
N PHE A 184 -16.22 4.15 12.55
CA PHE A 184 -16.52 4.60 11.19
C PHE A 184 -18.01 4.93 11.02
N LEU A 185 -18.91 4.04 11.48
CA LEU A 185 -20.36 4.23 11.38
C LEU A 185 -20.87 5.43 12.19
N PHE A 186 -20.30 5.70 13.36
CA PHE A 186 -20.71 6.84 14.20
C PHE A 186 -20.13 8.18 13.76
N ILE A 187 -18.90 8.24 13.25
CA ILE A 187 -18.27 9.50 12.83
C ILE A 187 -18.80 9.97 11.47
N GLY A 188 -19.03 9.06 10.52
CA GLY A 188 -19.66 9.39 9.24
C GLY A 188 -18.86 10.33 8.31
N LYS A 189 -17.53 10.42 8.45
CA LYS A 189 -16.65 11.28 7.61
C LYS A 189 -15.54 10.48 6.91
N PRO A 190 -15.87 9.59 5.95
CA PRO A 190 -14.91 8.70 5.30
C PRO A 190 -13.72 9.44 4.66
N ILE A 191 -13.99 10.58 4.02
CA ILE A 191 -12.96 11.37 3.34
C ILE A 191 -11.98 11.98 4.35
N SER A 192 -12.48 12.63 5.41
CA SER A 192 -11.62 13.21 6.45
C SER A 192 -10.81 12.14 7.19
N LEU A 193 -11.42 10.99 7.49
CA LEU A 193 -10.73 9.85 8.10
C LEU A 193 -9.62 9.32 7.18
N LEU A 194 -9.87 9.26 5.87
CA LEU A 194 -8.88 8.81 4.88
C LEU A 194 -7.70 9.78 4.79
N ILE A 195 -7.94 11.10 4.80
CA ILE A 195 -6.87 12.11 4.78
C ILE A 195 -6.03 12.06 6.07
N ILE A 196 -6.69 12.02 7.23
CA ILE A 196 -6.01 11.93 8.54
C ILE A 196 -5.19 10.63 8.63
N ALA A 197 -5.76 9.49 8.24
CA ALA A 197 -5.05 8.21 8.21
C ALA A 197 -3.84 8.25 7.27
N GLY A 198 -3.97 8.88 6.10
CA GLY A 198 -2.86 9.11 5.17
C GLY A 198 -1.74 9.93 5.80
N ALA A 199 -2.07 11.04 6.47
CA ALA A 199 -1.09 11.90 7.12
C ALA A 199 -0.35 11.20 8.28
N ILE A 200 -1.08 10.51 9.16
CA ILE A 200 -0.49 9.73 10.26
C ILE A 200 0.46 8.66 9.72
N ASN A 201 0.08 7.97 8.65
CA ASN A 201 0.95 6.99 7.99
C ASN A 201 2.23 7.63 7.45
N GLY A 202 2.13 8.82 6.85
CA GLY A 202 3.28 9.59 6.37
C GLY A 202 4.25 9.99 7.49
N TRP A 203 3.74 10.30 8.69
CA TRP A 203 4.58 10.70 9.83
C TRP A 203 5.25 9.53 10.55
N ILE A 204 4.58 8.37 10.61
CA ILE A 204 5.12 7.17 11.26
C ILE A 204 6.27 6.56 10.44
N LEU A 205 6.25 6.74 9.12
CA LEU A 205 7.19 6.08 8.21
C LEU A 205 8.67 6.47 8.42
N PRO A 206 9.05 7.75 8.55
CA PRO A 206 10.42 8.14 8.88
C PRO A 206 10.95 7.51 10.16
N ILE A 207 10.10 7.44 11.19
CA ILE A 207 10.47 6.89 12.51
C ILE A 207 10.73 5.40 12.39
N THR A 208 9.79 4.68 11.76
CA THR A 208 9.84 3.22 11.63
C THR A 208 10.96 2.77 10.70
N LEU A 209 11.07 3.34 9.50
CA LEU A 209 12.14 3.02 8.56
C LEU A 209 13.51 3.45 9.10
N GLY A 210 13.60 4.62 9.73
CA GLY A 210 14.83 5.09 10.37
C GLY A 210 15.31 4.14 11.46
N ALA A 211 14.41 3.68 12.34
CA ALA A 211 14.73 2.69 13.36
C ALA A 211 15.24 1.37 12.75
N ILE A 212 14.61 0.88 11.67
CA ILE A 212 15.04 -0.34 10.96
C ILE A 212 16.42 -0.16 10.34
N LEU A 213 16.70 0.99 9.71
CA LEU A 213 18.02 1.26 9.11
C LEU A 213 19.11 1.29 10.16
N ILE A 214 18.89 1.98 11.29
CA ILE A 214 19.83 1.99 12.41
C ILE A 214 20.04 0.56 12.94
N ALA A 215 18.96 -0.19 13.13
CA ALA A 215 19.03 -1.58 13.58
C ALA A 215 19.82 -2.48 12.60
N SER A 216 19.68 -2.25 11.29
CA SER A 216 20.36 -3.03 10.24
C SER A 216 21.89 -2.98 10.30
N LYS A 217 22.46 -1.94 10.94
CA LYS A 217 23.91 -1.77 11.14
C LYS A 217 24.36 -2.07 12.56
N LYS A 218 23.43 -2.26 13.51
CA LYS A 218 23.77 -2.52 14.91
C LYS A 218 24.08 -4.00 15.13
N LYS A 219 25.36 -4.35 15.30
CA LYS A 219 25.81 -5.74 15.55
C LYS A 219 25.08 -6.42 16.71
N SER A 220 24.70 -5.68 17.76
CA SER A 220 23.94 -6.22 18.90
C SER A 220 22.52 -6.69 18.53
N ILE A 221 22.01 -6.32 17.35
CA ILE A 221 20.68 -6.71 16.86
C ILE A 221 20.83 -7.75 15.73
N VAL A 222 21.64 -7.45 14.72
CA VAL A 222 21.73 -8.30 13.50
C VAL A 222 22.83 -9.37 13.55
N GLY A 223 23.64 -9.40 14.60
CA GLY A 223 24.80 -10.29 14.71
C GLY A 223 25.78 -10.05 13.56
N ASP A 224 26.24 -11.12 12.91
CA ASP A 224 27.20 -11.03 11.78
C ASP A 224 26.53 -10.80 10.42
N TYR A 225 25.23 -10.49 10.36
CA TYR A 225 24.61 -10.10 9.09
C TYR A 225 25.16 -8.74 8.64
N LYS A 226 25.56 -8.65 7.38
CA LYS A 226 26.07 -7.42 6.76
C LYS A 226 25.03 -6.87 5.80
N HIS A 227 24.28 -5.86 6.23
CA HIS A 227 23.32 -5.20 5.37
C HIS A 227 24.02 -4.44 4.23
N PRO A 228 23.63 -4.65 2.95
CA PRO A 228 24.28 -4.00 1.80
C PRO A 228 24.28 -2.47 1.90
N ASN A 229 25.42 -1.84 1.59
CA ASN A 229 25.57 -0.39 1.73
C ASN A 229 24.68 0.39 0.75
N TRP A 230 24.46 -0.12 -0.46
CA TRP A 230 23.57 0.54 -1.43
C TRP A 230 22.12 0.57 -0.92
N MET A 231 21.59 -0.55 -0.38
CA MET A 231 20.25 -0.59 0.22
C MET A 231 20.14 0.37 1.41
N PHE A 232 21.19 0.47 2.22
CA PHE A 232 21.24 1.41 3.33
C PHE A 232 21.16 2.87 2.86
N ILE A 233 21.92 3.24 1.81
CA ILE A 233 21.90 4.58 1.22
C ILE A 233 20.52 4.90 0.64
N PHE A 234 19.93 4.00 -0.16
CA PHE A 234 18.58 4.18 -0.68
C PHE A 234 17.53 4.26 0.44
N GLY A 235 17.72 3.52 1.52
CA GLY A 235 16.89 3.62 2.72
C GLY A 235 16.96 5.01 3.34
N ILE A 236 18.15 5.61 3.47
CA ILE A 236 18.29 6.98 3.96
C ILE A 236 17.55 7.96 3.06
N VAL A 237 17.71 7.83 1.73
CA VAL A 237 16.98 8.66 0.77
C VAL A 237 15.47 8.52 0.94
N ALA A 238 14.97 7.29 1.12
CA ALA A 238 13.55 7.05 1.38
C ALA A 238 13.08 7.69 2.71
N VAL A 239 13.88 7.66 3.78
CA VAL A 239 13.59 8.38 5.02
C VAL A 239 13.47 9.88 4.75
N LEU A 240 14.40 10.48 4.01
CA LEU A 240 14.34 11.91 3.70
C LEU A 240 13.10 12.29 2.86
N VAL A 241 12.77 11.49 1.84
CA VAL A 241 11.56 11.70 1.02
C VAL A 241 10.29 11.60 1.86
N THR A 242 10.23 10.64 2.79
CA THR A 242 9.06 10.44 3.64
C THR A 242 8.92 11.53 4.70
N ILE A 243 10.02 12.10 5.20
CA ILE A 243 9.99 13.31 6.04
C ILE A 243 9.37 14.47 5.26
N LEU A 244 9.80 14.71 4.02
CA LEU A 244 9.24 15.75 3.18
C LEU A 244 7.73 15.54 2.96
N THR A 245 7.34 14.30 2.63
CA THR A 245 5.93 13.90 2.45
C THR A 245 5.12 14.18 3.71
N GLY A 246 5.63 13.80 4.88
CA GLY A 246 4.99 14.05 6.16
C GLY A 246 4.75 15.54 6.44
N ILE A 247 5.72 16.39 6.12
CA ILE A 247 5.59 17.85 6.26
C ILE A 247 4.49 18.40 5.34
N PHE A 248 4.41 17.95 4.09
CA PHE A 248 3.36 18.37 3.17
C PHE A 248 1.97 17.91 3.63
N SER A 249 1.83 16.65 4.06
CA SER A 249 0.56 16.14 4.60
C SER A 249 0.12 16.89 5.87
N PHE A 250 1.06 17.38 6.70
CA PHE A 250 0.71 18.20 7.87
C PHE A 250 0.04 19.52 7.48
N LYS A 251 0.49 20.16 6.40
CA LYS A 251 -0.13 21.39 5.90
C LYS A 251 -1.55 21.14 5.39
N GLU A 252 -1.79 20.02 4.71
CA GLU A 252 -3.14 19.65 4.24
C GLU A 252 -4.09 19.35 5.41
N VAL A 253 -3.62 18.64 6.45
CA VAL A 253 -4.43 18.35 7.63
C VAL A 253 -4.79 19.62 8.40
N LEU A 254 -3.87 20.58 8.52
CA LEU A 254 -4.14 21.87 9.17
C LEU A 254 -5.18 22.72 8.43
N GLN A 255 -5.39 22.51 7.14
CA GLN A 255 -6.41 23.22 6.35
C GLN A 255 -7.81 22.60 6.49
N LEU A 256 -7.92 21.40 7.07
CA LEU A 256 -9.20 20.71 7.30
C LEU A 256 -9.89 21.12 8.61
N PHE A 257 -9.19 21.87 9.47
CA PHE A 257 -9.67 22.41 10.74
C PHE A 257 -9.66 23.93 10.70
#